data_AF-A0A915JYQ0-F1
#
_entry.id   AF-A0A915JYQ0-F1
#
_cell.length_a   1.000
_cell.length_b   1.000
_cell.length_c   1.000
_cell.angle_alpha   90.00
_cell.angle_beta   90.00
_cell.angle_gamma   90.00
#
_symmetry.space_group_name_H-M   'P 1'
#
loop_
_entity.id
_entity.type
_entity.pdbx_description
1 polymer ?
#
loop_
_entity_poly.entity_id
_entity_poly.type
_entity_poly.pdbx_seq_one_letter_code
_entity_poly.pdbx_strand_id
1 'polypeptide(L)'
;MREKFDDKRSLMFLRDYSMSSTQKVIFDQESDIAWTISHPSRRKLLHNLRNSTSDMSLIFKWQFTRPRESSDKEPATQSSSTTILLKPRSPIRDQLVKLLNATMDDSNYLSDNGRQRGGDIEGDEPTSFGVVQINRTFPAFVELPPYGQVEPVRPMLQNFYEHNFRAKFKKDDENQNENRTRKIKNVNNNYHDFPIVEEGFTTLQLELRSMGRIFKTCNSETPKTCTSYRSGGSDYWVAVGVEPMGEKIATKNIEMVIFVDKVFPSALDVFTSKGIIGVYVVVVLAAGRFMRSLVVTSPLEIMITEMPNVDKILQLCLDIYLVREARDFFLELDLFAKLIFLIRSPETLIKWTRPKLKYT
;
A
#
# COMPACT_ATOMS: atom_id res chain seq x y z
N MET A 1 4.41 -17.20 5.52
CA MET A 1 3.08 -16.78 5.02
C MET A 1 2.51 -17.80 4.04
N ARG A 2 3.26 -18.21 3.00
CA ARG A 2 2.80 -19.20 2.00
C ARG A 2 2.39 -20.56 2.58
N GLU A 3 3.06 -21.02 3.64
CA GLU A 3 2.73 -22.27 4.34
C GLU A 3 1.37 -22.26 5.07
N LYS A 4 0.75 -21.09 5.27
CA LYS A 4 -0.55 -20.96 5.95
C LYS A 4 -1.74 -20.95 4.98
N PHE A 5 -1.49 -20.98 3.67
CA PHE A 5 -2.54 -20.88 2.65
C PHE A 5 -2.44 -22.06 1.68
N ASP A 6 -3.46 -22.93 1.71
CA ASP A 6 -3.52 -24.13 0.85
C ASP A 6 -4.32 -23.92 -0.44
N ASP A 7 -5.13 -22.84 -0.52
CA ASP A 7 -5.96 -22.56 -1.69
C ASP A 7 -5.14 -22.08 -2.89
N LYS A 8 -5.49 -22.60 -4.07
CA LYS A 8 -4.82 -22.31 -5.34
C LYS A 8 -4.91 -20.83 -5.70
N ARG A 9 -6.02 -20.14 -5.41
CA ARG A 9 -6.17 -18.71 -5.75
C ARG A 9 -5.31 -17.84 -4.84
N SER A 10 -5.26 -18.14 -3.53
CA SER A 10 -4.37 -17.44 -2.60
C SER A 10 -2.90 -17.65 -2.98
N LEU A 11 -2.49 -18.87 -3.36
CA LEU A 11 -1.12 -19.16 -3.77
C LEU A 11 -0.73 -18.50 -5.10
N MET A 12 -1.65 -18.44 -6.07
CA MET A 12 -1.44 -17.71 -7.32
C MET A 12 -1.22 -16.22 -7.05
N PHE A 13 -2.08 -15.60 -6.25
CA PHE A 13 -1.93 -14.19 -5.86
C PHE A 13 -0.59 -13.94 -5.16
N LEU A 14 -0.22 -14.78 -4.17
CA LEU A 14 1.05 -14.67 -3.46
C LEU A 14 2.29 -14.88 -4.34
N ARG A 15 2.14 -15.40 -5.57
CA ARG A 15 3.25 -15.55 -6.51
C ARG A 15 3.63 -14.22 -7.17
N ASP A 16 2.67 -13.32 -7.33
CA ASP A 16 2.88 -12.03 -7.99
C ASP A 16 3.60 -11.03 -7.06
N TYR A 17 3.55 -11.30 -5.76
CA TYR A 17 4.20 -10.50 -4.73
C TYR A 17 5.48 -11.14 -4.20
N SER A 18 6.52 -10.31 -4.09
CA SER A 18 7.78 -10.62 -3.41
C SER A 18 7.72 -10.25 -1.93
N MET A 19 8.70 -10.72 -1.15
CA MET A 19 8.79 -10.38 0.26
C MET A 19 9.03 -8.89 0.50
N SER A 20 9.77 -8.20 -0.39
CA SER A 20 10.00 -6.75 -0.31
C SER A 20 8.77 -5.90 -0.67
N SER A 21 7.79 -6.48 -1.39
CA SER A 21 6.53 -5.83 -1.76
C SER A 21 5.38 -6.20 -0.82
N THR A 22 5.68 -6.83 0.32
CA THR A 22 4.69 -7.20 1.34
C THR A 22 5.07 -6.55 2.65
N GLN A 23 4.14 -5.84 3.27
CA GLN A 23 4.36 -5.18 4.56
C GLN A 23 3.32 -5.63 5.58
N LYS A 24 3.73 -5.77 6.84
CA LYS A 24 2.82 -6.04 7.95
C LYS A 24 2.79 -4.81 8.85
N VAL A 25 1.61 -4.25 9.01
CA VAL A 25 1.34 -3.14 9.92
C VAL A 25 0.69 -3.70 11.17
N ILE A 26 1.17 -3.26 12.33
CA ILE A 26 0.62 -3.58 13.64
C ILE A 26 0.21 -2.24 14.24
N PHE A 27 -1.06 -2.10 14.59
CA PHE A 27 -1.57 -0.89 15.24
C PHE A 27 -1.48 -1.06 16.75
N ASP A 28 -1.14 0.04 17.42
CA ASP A 28 -1.22 0.12 18.86
C ASP A 28 -2.68 0.08 19.33
N GLN A 29 -2.88 -0.44 20.54
CA GLN A 29 -4.23 -0.65 21.07
C GLN A 29 -4.88 0.66 21.52
N GLU A 30 -4.08 1.58 22.08
CA GLU A 30 -4.57 2.84 22.63
C GLU A 30 -4.52 3.94 21.58
N SER A 31 -5.50 4.83 21.57
CA SER A 31 -5.48 5.98 20.69
C SER A 31 -4.42 6.99 21.13
N ASP A 32 -3.60 7.45 20.18
CA ASP A 32 -2.63 8.54 20.39
C ASP A 32 -3.26 9.90 20.72
N ILE A 33 -4.59 10.02 20.55
CA ILE A 33 -5.32 11.28 20.66
C ILE A 33 -6.47 11.11 21.64
N ALA A 34 -6.57 12.05 22.58
CA ALA A 34 -7.70 12.15 23.50
C ALA A 34 -9.02 12.43 22.75
N TRP A 35 -10.12 11.87 23.24
CA TRP A 35 -11.45 12.05 22.70
C TRP A 35 -12.06 13.39 23.12
N THR A 36 -11.89 14.42 22.29
CA THR A 36 -12.29 15.81 22.57
C THR A 36 -13.75 16.12 22.20
N ILE A 37 -14.70 15.24 22.52
CA ILE A 37 -16.13 15.51 22.25
C ILE A 37 -16.67 16.54 23.25
N SER A 38 -17.42 17.54 22.77
CA SER A 38 -18.08 18.48 23.68
C SER A 38 -19.26 17.81 24.42
N HIS A 39 -19.50 18.22 25.66
CA HIS A 39 -20.65 17.75 26.45
C HIS A 39 -22.00 17.79 25.70
N PRO A 40 -22.39 18.87 25.00
CA PRO A 40 -23.65 18.89 24.25
C PRO A 40 -23.66 17.89 23.09
N SER A 41 -22.57 17.78 22.32
CA SER A 41 -22.47 16.81 21.23
C SER A 41 -22.55 15.36 21.73
N ARG A 42 -21.95 15.10 22.88
CA ARG A 42 -21.99 13.78 23.53
C ARG A 42 -23.38 13.43 24.04
N ARG A 43 -24.10 14.37 24.66
CA ARG A 43 -25.52 14.18 25.05
C ARG A 43 -26.41 13.92 23.83
N LYS A 44 -26.17 14.65 22.73
CA LYS A 44 -26.86 14.46 21.46
C LYS A 44 -26.58 13.07 20.88
N LEU A 45 -25.33 12.60 20.92
CA LEU A 45 -24.96 11.25 20.50
C LEU A 45 -25.69 10.18 21.32
N LEU A 46 -25.69 10.31 22.65
CA LEU A 46 -26.40 9.39 23.54
C LEU A 46 -27.91 9.36 23.27
N HIS A 47 -28.51 10.53 23.09
CA HIS A 47 -29.92 10.66 22.73
C HIS A 47 -30.22 9.98 21.39
N ASN A 48 -29.39 10.18 20.37
CA ASN A 48 -29.56 9.55 19.07
C ASN A 48 -29.40 8.03 19.14
N LEU A 49 -28.46 7.52 19.94
CA LEU A 49 -28.25 6.07 20.13
C LEU A 49 -29.44 5.40 20.82
N ARG A 50 -30.05 6.04 21.82
CA ARG A 50 -31.20 5.50 22.55
C ARG A 50 -32.54 5.65 21.81
N ASN A 51 -32.81 6.85 21.32
CA ASN A 51 -34.16 7.25 20.94
C ASN A 51 -34.38 7.33 19.43
N SER A 52 -33.31 7.35 18.61
CA SER A 52 -33.48 7.48 17.16
C SER A 52 -33.96 6.18 16.54
N THR A 53 -35.04 6.28 15.75
CA THR A 53 -35.52 5.23 14.85
C THR A 53 -34.76 5.19 13.53
N SER A 54 -33.94 6.21 13.24
CA SER A 54 -33.09 6.24 12.04
C SER A 54 -31.88 5.33 12.21
N ASP A 55 -31.38 4.80 11.10
CA ASP A 55 -30.10 4.13 11.07
C ASP A 55 -28.94 5.12 11.32
N MET A 56 -27.83 4.61 11.85
CA MET A 56 -26.61 5.38 12.07
C MET A 56 -25.42 4.63 11.47
N SER A 57 -24.50 5.34 10.85
CA SER A 57 -23.30 4.76 10.27
C SER A 57 -22.13 4.88 11.24
N LEU A 58 -21.48 3.75 11.50
CA LEU A 58 -20.15 3.70 12.09
C LEU A 58 -19.15 3.44 10.97
N ILE A 59 -18.22 4.36 10.75
CA ILE A 59 -17.31 4.34 9.61
C ILE A 59 -15.89 4.08 10.11
N PHE A 60 -15.28 2.98 9.65
CA PHE A 60 -13.87 2.68 9.83
C PHE A 60 -13.14 3.12 8.56
N LYS A 61 -12.27 4.12 8.67
CA LYS A 61 -11.50 4.64 7.53
C LYS A 61 -10.02 4.33 7.74
N TRP A 62 -9.36 3.88 6.70
CA TRP A 62 -7.92 3.68 6.66
C TRP A 62 -7.32 4.34 5.43
N GLN A 63 -6.06 4.77 5.54
CA GLN A 63 -5.37 5.46 4.48
C GLN A 63 -3.90 5.05 4.44
N PHE A 64 -3.35 4.98 3.23
CA PHE A 64 -1.96 4.70 2.97
C PHE A 64 -1.37 5.84 2.17
N THR A 65 -0.22 6.34 2.61
CA THR A 65 0.52 7.38 1.91
C THR A 65 1.84 6.79 1.44
N ARG A 66 2.03 6.73 0.12
CA ARG A 66 3.32 6.38 -0.47
C ARG A 66 4.21 7.62 -0.46
N PRO A 67 5.47 7.51 -0.03
CA PRO A 67 6.40 8.63 -0.07
C PRO A 67 6.68 9.04 -1.52
N ARG A 68 7.18 10.28 -1.69
CA ARG A 68 7.54 10.80 -3.01
C ARG A 68 8.66 9.98 -3.62
N GLU A 69 8.52 9.61 -4.89
CA GLU A 69 9.57 8.92 -5.66
C GLU A 69 10.67 9.89 -6.12
N SER A 70 10.30 11.14 -6.43
CA SER A 70 11.19 12.23 -6.81
C SER A 70 10.69 13.57 -6.28
N SER A 71 11.54 14.59 -6.29
CA SER A 71 11.20 15.94 -5.80
C SER A 71 9.97 16.54 -6.49
N ASP A 72 9.73 16.16 -7.75
CA ASP A 72 8.68 16.75 -8.59
C ASP A 72 7.33 16.04 -8.47
N LYS A 73 7.24 14.93 -7.72
CA LYS A 73 6.00 14.16 -7.55
C LYS A 73 5.44 14.30 -6.14
N GLU A 74 4.13 14.51 -6.04
CA GLU A 74 3.41 14.50 -4.77
C GLU A 74 3.27 13.09 -4.18
N PRO A 75 3.17 12.95 -2.84
CA PRO A 75 2.97 11.65 -2.22
C PRO A 75 1.56 11.15 -2.55
N ALA A 76 1.47 9.92 -3.08
CA ALA A 76 0.19 9.33 -3.42
C ALA A 76 -0.50 8.84 -2.13
N THR A 77 -1.64 9.43 -1.79
CA THR A 77 -2.48 8.97 -0.67
C THR A 77 -3.71 8.27 -1.19
N GLN A 78 -3.93 7.04 -0.72
CA GLN A 78 -5.10 6.24 -1.07
C GLN A 78 -5.84 5.87 0.21
N SER A 79 -7.17 5.96 0.17
CA SER A 79 -8.00 5.67 1.34
C SER A 79 -9.13 4.72 0.97
N SER A 80 -9.57 3.95 1.95
CA SER A 80 -10.76 3.11 1.86
C SER A 80 -11.44 3.06 3.21
N SER A 81 -12.69 2.61 3.23
CA SER A 81 -13.49 2.61 4.44
C SER A 81 -14.55 1.52 4.45
N THR A 82 -14.83 1.00 5.64
CA THR A 82 -15.94 0.10 5.91
C THR A 82 -17.00 0.84 6.70
N THR A 83 -18.23 0.80 6.21
CA THR A 83 -19.38 1.39 6.89
C THR A 83 -20.23 0.30 7.50
N ILE A 84 -20.47 0.40 8.80
CA ILE A 84 -21.35 -0.49 9.55
C ILE A 84 -22.63 0.27 9.87
N LEU A 85 -23.76 -0.29 9.46
CA LEU A 85 -25.07 0.27 9.73
C LEU A 85 -25.57 -0.19 11.10
N LEU A 86 -25.59 0.73 12.05
CA LEU A 86 -26.19 0.54 13.37
C LEU A 86 -27.70 0.71 13.21
N LYS A 87 -28.44 -0.40 13.19
CA LYS A 87 -29.92 -0.39 13.20
C LYS A 87 -30.48 0.08 14.54
N PRO A 88 -31.71 0.65 14.58
CA PRO A 88 -32.38 0.99 15.84
C PRO A 88 -32.53 -0.26 16.73
N ARG A 89 -32.30 -0.09 18.05
CA ARG A 89 -32.32 -1.17 19.07
C ARG A 89 -31.37 -2.35 18.79
N SER A 90 -30.28 -2.11 18.05
CA SER A 90 -29.23 -3.12 17.90
C SER A 90 -28.40 -3.26 19.19
N PRO A 91 -27.87 -4.47 19.49
CA PRO A 91 -27.08 -4.70 20.71
C PRO A 91 -25.83 -3.82 20.76
N ILE A 92 -25.25 -3.46 19.61
CA ILE A 92 -24.10 -2.55 19.51
C ILE A 92 -24.47 -1.15 20.02
N ARG A 93 -25.67 -0.64 19.72
CA ARG A 93 -26.12 0.67 20.22
C ARG A 93 -26.28 0.65 21.73
N ASP A 94 -26.90 -0.39 22.29
CA ASP A 94 -27.11 -0.51 23.73
C ASP A 94 -25.78 -0.63 24.50
N GLN A 95 -24.83 -1.38 23.95
CA GLN A 95 -23.46 -1.47 24.48
C GLN A 95 -22.75 -0.11 24.42
N LEU A 96 -22.80 0.60 23.27
CA LEU A 96 -22.23 1.94 23.15
C LEU A 96 -22.87 2.93 24.13
N VAL A 97 -24.18 2.87 24.31
CA VAL A 97 -24.90 3.68 25.29
C VAL A 97 -24.41 3.40 26.71
N LYS A 98 -24.22 2.13 27.07
CA LYS A 98 -23.69 1.75 28.39
C LYS A 98 -22.29 2.31 28.61
N LEU A 99 -21.40 2.21 27.61
CA LEU A 99 -20.04 2.76 27.65
C LEU A 99 -20.03 4.29 27.83
N LEU A 100 -20.85 4.99 27.04
CA LEU A 100 -20.89 6.45 27.02
C LEU A 100 -21.58 7.05 28.25
N ASN A 101 -22.54 6.34 28.84
CA ASN A 101 -23.26 6.77 30.04
C ASN A 101 -22.42 6.58 31.30
N ALA A 102 -21.70 5.45 31.42
CA ALA A 102 -20.87 5.17 32.59
C ALA A 102 -19.76 6.20 32.80
N THR A 103 -19.26 6.78 31.70
CA THR A 103 -18.27 7.88 31.72
C THR A 103 -18.91 9.26 31.94
N MET A 104 -20.24 9.41 31.88
CA MET A 104 -20.93 10.68 32.14
C MET A 104 -21.31 10.87 33.61
N ASP A 105 -21.72 9.80 34.30
CA ASP A 105 -22.16 9.88 35.70
C ASP A 105 -21.04 10.39 36.62
N ASP A 106 -19.77 10.17 36.27
CA ASP A 106 -18.61 10.69 36.99
C ASP A 106 -18.42 12.22 36.85
N SER A 107 -18.92 12.83 35.77
CA SER A 107 -18.72 14.27 35.47
C SER A 107 -19.74 15.21 36.12
N ASN A 108 -20.89 14.68 36.57
CA ASN A 108 -21.95 15.46 37.22
C ASN A 108 -21.63 15.82 38.68
N TYR A 109 -20.60 15.24 39.29
CA TYR A 109 -20.18 15.52 40.67
C TYR A 109 -19.30 16.77 40.83
N LEU A 110 -18.92 17.43 39.73
CA LEU A 110 -18.09 18.66 39.78
C LEU A 110 -18.91 19.96 39.88
N SER A 111 -20.24 19.89 39.95
CA SER A 111 -21.09 21.09 39.90
C SER A 111 -21.72 21.51 41.23
N ASP A 112 -21.42 20.84 42.34
CA ASP A 112 -21.93 21.28 43.64
C ASP A 112 -20.84 21.28 44.73
N ASN A 113 -20.64 22.45 45.30
CA ASN A 113 -19.76 22.81 46.42
C ASN A 113 -18.26 23.02 46.13
N GLY A 114 -17.89 24.31 46.16
CA GLY A 114 -16.53 24.73 46.42
C GLY A 114 -16.02 24.25 47.78
N ARG A 115 -14.70 24.01 47.84
CA ARG A 115 -13.91 23.66 49.03
C ARG A 115 -14.37 22.39 49.77
N GLN A 116 -13.99 21.22 49.26
CA GLN A 116 -13.83 20.02 50.09
C GLN A 116 -12.35 19.72 50.31
N ARG A 117 -11.99 19.59 51.58
CA ARG A 117 -10.65 19.21 52.06
C ARG A 117 -10.37 17.75 51.71
N GLY A 118 -9.18 17.51 51.15
CA GLY A 118 -8.45 16.24 50.98
C GLY A 118 -9.25 14.94 51.14
N GLY A 119 -9.69 14.37 50.01
CA GLY A 119 -9.96 12.93 49.91
C GLY A 119 -8.67 12.16 49.58
N ASP A 120 -8.59 10.91 50.01
CA ASP A 120 -7.44 10.04 49.73
C ASP A 120 -7.40 9.68 48.23
N ILE A 121 -6.20 9.67 47.64
CA ILE A 121 -5.96 9.33 46.23
C ILE A 121 -5.87 7.81 46.12
N GLU A 122 -6.82 7.17 45.44
CA GLU A 122 -6.88 5.69 45.31
C GLU A 122 -6.12 5.15 44.07
N GLY A 123 -5.35 5.99 43.39
CA GLY A 123 -4.45 5.60 42.29
C GLY A 123 -4.73 6.33 40.98
N ASP A 124 -3.77 6.23 40.04
CA ASP A 124 -3.80 6.85 38.70
C ASP A 124 -4.18 5.82 37.60
N GLU A 125 -4.77 4.66 37.95
CA GLU A 125 -5.08 3.62 36.97
C GLU A 125 -6.28 3.99 36.06
N PRO A 126 -6.18 3.71 34.74
CA PRO A 126 -7.28 3.98 33.81
C PRO A 126 -8.43 2.99 34.06
N THR A 127 -9.59 3.53 34.43
CA THR A 127 -10.82 2.74 34.61
C THR A 127 -11.45 2.37 33.27
N SER A 128 -11.77 1.08 33.12
CA SER A 128 -12.54 0.52 32.01
C SER A 128 -14.05 0.59 32.27
N PHE A 129 -14.84 1.02 31.28
CA PHE A 129 -16.30 1.15 31.42
C PHE A 129 -17.09 0.04 30.70
N GLY A 130 -16.39 -1.02 30.28
CA GLY A 130 -16.92 -2.15 29.53
C GLY A 130 -16.39 -2.21 28.11
N VAL A 131 -16.89 -3.17 27.32
CA VAL A 131 -16.42 -3.43 25.96
C VAL A 131 -17.58 -3.58 24.98
N VAL A 132 -17.38 -3.13 23.73
CA VAL A 132 -18.31 -3.36 22.61
C VAL A 132 -17.60 -4.12 21.51
N GLN A 133 -18.21 -5.19 21.01
CA GLN A 133 -17.67 -5.97 19.91
C GLN A 133 -18.35 -5.59 18.60
N ILE A 134 -17.52 -5.29 17.61
CA ILE A 134 -17.96 -4.82 16.30
C ILE A 134 -17.32 -5.71 15.25
N ASN A 135 -18.16 -6.45 14.54
CA ASN A 135 -17.74 -7.35 13.48
C ASN A 135 -17.56 -6.58 12.17
N ARG A 136 -16.73 -7.10 11.26
CA ARG A 136 -16.55 -6.56 9.90
C ARG A 136 -16.02 -5.11 9.89
N THR A 137 -14.88 -4.89 10.54
CA THR A 137 -14.30 -3.54 10.68
C THR A 137 -13.17 -3.30 9.66
N PHE A 138 -12.03 -3.96 9.82
CA PHE A 138 -10.86 -3.81 8.95
C PHE A 138 -10.49 -5.13 8.28
N PRO A 139 -10.16 -5.12 6.98
CA PRO A 139 -9.68 -6.31 6.29
C PRO A 139 -8.26 -6.68 6.76
N ALA A 140 -8.00 -7.97 6.99
CA ALA A 140 -6.67 -8.45 7.38
C ALA A 140 -5.64 -8.39 6.24
N PHE A 141 -6.10 -8.51 4.99
CA PHE A 141 -5.28 -8.51 3.78
C PHE A 141 -5.78 -7.46 2.80
N VAL A 142 -4.87 -6.60 2.35
CA VAL A 142 -5.19 -5.45 1.50
C VAL A 142 -4.19 -5.33 0.36
N GLU A 143 -4.69 -5.03 -0.83
CA GLU A 143 -3.90 -4.70 -2.01
C GLU A 143 -3.84 -3.18 -2.16
N LEU A 144 -2.62 -2.66 -2.24
CA LEU A 144 -2.34 -1.24 -2.40
C LEU A 144 -1.88 -1.00 -3.84
N PRO A 145 -2.76 -0.57 -4.75
CA PRO A 145 -2.38 -0.27 -6.13
C PRO A 145 -1.49 0.98 -6.21
N PRO A 146 -0.87 1.28 -7.37
CA PRO A 146 -0.14 2.55 -7.56
C PRO A 146 -1.11 3.75 -7.65
N TYR A 147 -2.31 3.51 -8.19
CA TYR A 147 -3.37 4.51 -8.37
C TYR A 147 -4.73 3.88 -8.08
N GLY A 148 -5.69 4.67 -7.61
CA GLY A 148 -7.06 4.21 -7.37
C GLY A 148 -7.38 3.95 -5.89
N GLN A 149 -8.38 3.09 -5.66
CA GLN A 149 -8.85 2.73 -4.33
C GLN A 149 -8.17 1.47 -3.82
N VAL A 150 -8.10 1.38 -2.50
CA VAL A 150 -7.47 0.28 -1.78
C VAL A 150 -8.49 -0.83 -1.57
N GLU A 151 -8.20 -2.03 -2.06
CA GLU A 151 -9.15 -3.13 -2.05
C GLU A 151 -8.73 -4.28 -1.11
N PRO A 152 -9.69 -4.90 -0.42
CA PRO A 152 -9.43 -6.12 0.34
C PRO A 152 -9.10 -7.30 -0.59
N VAL A 153 -8.08 -8.10 -0.23
CA VAL A 153 -7.67 -9.27 -1.03
C VAL A 153 -8.61 -10.45 -0.75
N ARG A 154 -9.72 -10.50 -1.48
CA ARG A 154 -10.78 -11.51 -1.28
C ARG A 154 -10.28 -12.96 -1.25
N PRO A 155 -9.40 -13.41 -2.16
CA PRO A 155 -8.90 -14.80 -2.13
C PRO A 155 -8.13 -15.16 -0.86
N MET A 156 -7.50 -14.18 -0.20
CA MET A 156 -6.78 -14.40 1.05
C MET A 156 -7.71 -14.33 2.26
N LEU A 157 -8.68 -13.41 2.24
CA LEU A 157 -9.68 -13.27 3.29
C LEU A 157 -10.55 -14.52 3.44
N GLN A 158 -10.96 -15.11 2.30
CA GLN A 158 -11.77 -16.33 2.28
C GLN A 158 -11.01 -17.53 2.88
N ASN A 159 -9.77 -17.76 2.44
CA ASN A 159 -8.96 -18.88 2.91
C ASN A 159 -8.56 -18.72 4.39
N PHE A 160 -8.21 -17.50 4.82
CA PHE A 160 -7.93 -17.24 6.24
C PHE A 160 -9.10 -17.58 7.15
N TYR A 161 -10.33 -17.23 6.72
CA TYR A 161 -11.55 -17.60 7.41
C TYR A 161 -11.73 -19.14 7.45
N GLU A 162 -11.61 -19.81 6.31
CA GLU A 162 -11.78 -21.26 6.21
C GLU A 162 -10.75 -22.05 7.02
N HIS A 163 -9.48 -21.66 7.03
CA HIS A 163 -8.44 -22.33 7.80
C HIS A 163 -8.70 -22.24 9.31
N ASN A 164 -9.02 -21.03 9.82
CA ASN A 164 -9.29 -20.83 11.24
C ASN A 164 -10.59 -21.50 11.69
N PHE A 165 -11.61 -21.55 10.82
CA PHE A 165 -12.89 -22.18 11.13
C PHE A 165 -12.83 -23.71 11.01
N ARG A 166 -12.12 -24.26 10.02
CA ARG A 166 -11.92 -25.71 9.85
C ARG A 166 -11.07 -26.33 10.95
N ALA A 167 -10.09 -25.59 11.47
CA ALA A 167 -9.31 -25.99 12.65
C ALA A 167 -10.20 -26.13 13.91
N LYS A 168 -11.28 -25.36 14.01
CA LYS A 168 -12.27 -25.46 15.08
C LYS A 168 -13.11 -26.74 14.98
N PHE A 169 -13.69 -27.02 13.81
CA PHE A 169 -14.50 -28.23 13.61
C PHE A 169 -13.73 -29.53 13.77
N LYS A 170 -12.45 -29.56 13.37
CA LYS A 170 -11.62 -30.76 13.51
C LYS A 170 -11.35 -31.11 14.99
N LYS A 171 -11.23 -30.09 15.85
CA LYS A 171 -11.13 -30.27 17.32
C LYS A 171 -12.46 -30.69 17.95
N ASP A 172 -13.57 -30.13 17.47
CA ASP A 172 -14.89 -30.48 17.98
C ASP A 172 -15.29 -31.93 17.59
N ASP A 173 -14.90 -32.40 16.39
CA ASP A 173 -15.08 -33.79 15.97
C ASP A 173 -14.18 -34.78 16.72
N GLU A 174 -12.94 -34.40 17.07
CA GLU A 174 -12.07 -35.21 17.94
C GLU A 174 -12.62 -35.29 19.37
N ASN A 175 -13.09 -34.18 19.94
CA ASN A 175 -13.76 -34.15 21.25
C ASN A 175 -15.13 -34.85 21.25
N GLN A 176 -15.86 -34.86 20.12
CA GLN A 176 -17.08 -35.65 19.98
C GLN A 176 -16.80 -37.14 19.79
N ASN A 177 -15.69 -37.53 19.15
CA ASN A 177 -15.30 -38.92 19.01
C ASN A 177 -14.82 -39.53 20.34
N GLU A 178 -14.23 -38.74 21.24
CA GLU A 178 -14.00 -39.16 22.63
C GLU A 178 -15.30 -39.35 23.42
N ASN A 179 -16.34 -38.54 23.14
CA ASN A 179 -17.66 -38.66 23.77
C ASN A 179 -18.63 -39.63 23.06
N ARG A 180 -18.27 -40.17 21.88
CA ARG A 180 -19.14 -41.05 21.07
C ARG A 180 -19.08 -42.54 21.42
N THR A 181 -18.27 -42.95 22.40
CA THR A 181 -18.41 -44.30 22.99
C THR A 181 -19.56 -44.40 24.00
N ARG A 182 -20.37 -43.34 24.21
CA ARG A 182 -21.67 -43.45 24.87
C ARG A 182 -22.76 -42.65 24.16
N LYS A 183 -23.69 -43.41 23.57
CA LYS A 183 -25.01 -43.04 23.02
C LYS A 183 -25.04 -42.43 21.62
N ILE A 184 -25.23 -43.33 20.66
CA ILE A 184 -25.93 -43.06 19.39
C ILE A 184 -27.41 -42.79 19.72
N LYS A 185 -27.89 -41.56 19.53
CA LYS A 185 -29.27 -41.29 19.08
C LYS A 185 -29.33 -40.00 18.28
N ASN A 186 -29.98 -40.14 17.11
CA ASN A 186 -30.51 -39.13 16.20
C ASN A 186 -30.65 -37.72 16.80
N VAL A 187 -29.94 -36.77 16.19
CA VAL A 187 -30.36 -35.37 16.17
C VAL A 187 -30.40 -34.95 14.71
N ASN A 188 -31.59 -34.48 14.31
CA ASN A 188 -31.94 -34.09 12.96
C ASN A 188 -30.97 -33.02 12.42
N ASN A 189 -30.54 -33.22 11.17
CA ASN A 189 -29.89 -32.20 10.36
C ASN A 189 -30.86 -31.03 10.14
N ASN A 190 -30.73 -30.00 10.97
CA ASN A 190 -31.18 -28.64 10.68
C ASN A 190 -30.07 -27.69 11.16
N TYR A 191 -29.00 -27.61 10.37
CA TYR A 191 -27.99 -26.56 10.50
C TYR A 191 -27.79 -25.89 9.14
N HIS A 192 -28.88 -25.31 8.64
CA HIS A 192 -28.86 -24.21 7.69
C HIS A 192 -29.45 -23.01 8.40
N ASP A 193 -28.67 -22.37 9.27
CA ASP A 193 -28.76 -20.95 9.62
C ASP A 193 -27.75 -20.64 10.73
N PHE A 194 -26.50 -20.48 10.33
CA PHE A 194 -25.59 -19.61 11.06
C PHE A 194 -25.45 -18.32 10.23
N PRO A 195 -25.56 -17.13 10.84
CA PRO A 195 -25.41 -15.88 10.12
C PRO A 195 -24.03 -15.89 9.47
N ILE A 196 -24.02 -15.65 8.17
CA ILE A 196 -22.84 -15.63 7.31
C ILE A 196 -21.76 -14.79 7.99
N VAL A 197 -20.74 -15.43 8.56
CA VAL A 197 -19.53 -14.72 8.97
C VAL A 197 -18.77 -14.46 7.67
N GLU A 198 -19.12 -13.36 7.01
CA GLU A 198 -18.55 -12.97 5.73
C GLU A 198 -17.08 -12.51 5.91
N GLU A 199 -16.18 -13.25 5.23
CA GLU A 199 -15.01 -12.75 4.52
C GLU A 199 -13.84 -12.11 5.32
N GLY A 200 -13.27 -12.77 6.33
CA GLY A 200 -11.89 -12.46 6.80
C GLY A 200 -11.61 -11.03 7.32
N PHE A 201 -12.66 -10.23 7.55
CA PHE A 201 -12.54 -8.94 8.25
C PHE A 201 -12.38 -9.17 9.75
N THR A 202 -11.58 -8.31 10.37
CA THR A 202 -11.30 -8.37 11.80
C THR A 202 -12.53 -7.93 12.60
N THR A 203 -12.83 -8.65 13.67
CA THR A 203 -13.74 -8.18 14.73
C THR A 203 -12.94 -7.34 15.72
N LEU A 204 -13.42 -6.13 16.00
CA LEU A 204 -12.81 -5.27 17.01
C LEU A 204 -13.58 -5.33 18.30
N GLN A 205 -12.84 -5.26 19.39
CA GLN A 205 -13.33 -4.89 20.69
C GLN A 205 -12.92 -3.45 20.95
N LEU A 206 -13.91 -2.57 21.14
CA LEU A 206 -13.67 -1.19 21.53
C LEU A 206 -13.96 -1.03 23.02
N GLU A 207 -13.11 -0.26 23.67
CA GLU A 207 -13.18 0.08 25.07
C GLU A 207 -12.99 1.60 25.19
N LEU A 208 -13.83 2.24 26.00
CA LEU A 208 -13.63 3.64 26.35
C LEU A 208 -12.92 3.68 27.70
N ARG A 209 -11.77 4.35 27.77
CA ARG A 209 -11.02 4.58 28.99
C ARG A 209 -11.03 6.06 29.32
N SER A 210 -10.99 6.36 30.62
CA SER A 210 -10.87 7.72 31.11
C SER A 210 -9.67 7.80 32.03
N MET A 211 -8.73 8.68 31.71
CA MET A 211 -7.66 9.07 32.63
C MET A 211 -8.22 10.09 33.61
N GLY A 212 -7.88 9.98 34.88
CA GLY A 212 -8.24 10.98 35.88
C GLY A 212 -8.01 10.50 37.30
N ARG A 213 -7.76 11.43 38.22
CA ARG A 213 -7.54 11.10 39.63
C ARG A 213 -8.87 10.78 40.30
N ILE A 214 -8.95 9.61 40.91
CA ILE A 214 -10.10 9.19 41.69
C ILE A 214 -9.91 9.68 43.12
N PHE A 215 -10.82 10.53 43.58
CA PHE A 215 -10.91 11.00 44.96
C PHE A 215 -12.01 10.24 45.66
N LYS A 216 -11.74 9.75 46.87
CA LYS A 216 -12.75 9.10 47.69
C LYS A 216 -13.04 9.94 48.92
N THR A 217 -14.32 10.21 49.13
CA THR A 217 -14.82 10.89 50.32
C THR A 217 -15.75 9.94 51.06
N CYS A 218 -15.43 9.64 52.32
CA CYS A 218 -16.25 8.80 53.18
C CYS A 218 -16.87 9.68 54.26
N ASN A 219 -18.18 9.57 54.49
CA ASN A 219 -18.84 10.31 55.56
C ASN A 219 -18.45 9.74 56.94
N SER A 220 -18.11 10.62 57.88
CA SER A 220 -17.68 10.24 59.23
C SER A 220 -18.82 9.77 60.15
N GLU A 221 -20.08 10.06 59.79
CA GLU A 221 -21.25 9.68 60.60
C GLU A 221 -21.80 8.28 60.29
N THR A 222 -21.51 7.75 59.10
CA THR A 222 -21.78 6.36 58.70
C THR A 222 -20.63 5.84 57.84
N PRO A 223 -19.69 5.04 58.38
CA PRO A 223 -18.52 4.55 57.64
C PRO A 223 -18.83 3.55 56.52
N LYS A 224 -20.08 3.48 56.04
CA LYS A 224 -20.56 2.53 55.02
C LYS A 224 -20.82 3.15 53.65
N THR A 225 -20.85 4.48 53.54
CA THR A 225 -21.09 5.17 52.26
C THR A 225 -19.92 6.07 51.91
N CYS A 226 -18.97 5.51 51.17
CA CYS A 226 -17.91 6.27 50.52
C CYS A 226 -18.35 6.62 49.10
N THR A 227 -18.26 7.90 48.74
CA THR A 227 -18.46 8.40 47.39
C THR A 227 -17.11 8.62 46.73
N SER A 228 -16.91 8.09 45.54
CA SER A 228 -15.76 8.41 44.70
C SER A 228 -16.14 9.41 43.63
N TYR A 229 -15.35 10.46 43.44
CA TYR A 229 -15.49 11.39 42.32
C TYR A 229 -14.16 11.55 41.59
N ARG A 230 -14.23 11.82 40.29
CA ARG A 230 -13.04 11.97 39.44
C ARG A 230 -12.74 13.44 39.22
N SER A 231 -11.49 13.86 39.43
CA SER A 231 -11.08 15.24 39.14
C SER A 231 -10.02 15.27 38.05
N GLY A 232 -10.38 15.93 36.94
CA GLY A 232 -9.51 16.14 35.79
C GLY A 232 -9.22 14.86 35.00
N GLY A 233 -8.93 15.05 33.71
CA GLY A 233 -8.40 14.02 32.82
C GLY A 233 -9.16 13.90 31.50
N SER A 234 -8.72 12.96 30.67
CA SER A 234 -9.13 12.84 29.27
C SER A 234 -9.62 11.43 28.96
N ASP A 235 -10.75 11.36 28.26
CA ASP A 235 -11.27 10.11 27.72
C ASP A 235 -10.50 9.76 26.44
N TYR A 236 -10.24 8.47 26.20
CA TYR A 236 -9.64 7.98 24.95
C TYR A 236 -10.16 6.57 24.64
N TRP A 237 -10.13 6.22 23.36
CA TRP A 237 -10.61 4.91 22.89
C TRP A 237 -9.43 3.93 22.81
N VAL A 238 -9.71 2.69 23.18
CA VAL A 238 -8.82 1.54 23.01
C VAL A 238 -9.50 0.56 22.06
N ALA A 239 -8.77 0.10 21.05
CA ALA A 239 -9.26 -0.83 20.05
C ALA A 239 -8.36 -2.05 19.96
N VAL A 240 -8.93 -3.23 20.10
CA VAL A 240 -8.19 -4.49 20.08
C VAL A 240 -8.83 -5.47 19.10
N GLY A 241 -8.02 -6.20 18.35
CA GLY A 241 -8.47 -7.27 17.47
C GLY A 241 -8.90 -8.49 18.27
N VAL A 242 -9.99 -9.11 17.86
CA VAL A 242 -10.53 -10.33 18.47
C VAL A 242 -10.30 -11.49 17.53
N GLU A 243 -9.58 -12.51 17.99
CA GLU A 243 -9.33 -13.73 17.22
C GLU A 243 -9.89 -14.96 17.96
N PRO A 244 -10.69 -15.81 17.29
CA PRO A 244 -11.19 -17.04 17.91
C PRO A 244 -10.04 -18.05 18.05
N MET A 245 -9.57 -18.28 19.27
CA MET A 245 -8.50 -19.24 19.57
C MET A 245 -9.10 -20.51 20.21
N GLY A 246 -9.78 -21.32 19.39
CA GLY A 246 -10.50 -22.51 19.86
C GLY A 246 -11.77 -22.14 20.63
N GLU A 247 -11.88 -22.57 21.88
CA GLU A 247 -13.01 -22.26 22.79
C GLU A 247 -12.84 -20.90 23.51
N LYS A 248 -11.62 -20.34 23.50
CA LYS A 248 -11.31 -19.05 24.15
C LYS A 248 -11.21 -17.93 23.12
N ILE A 249 -11.69 -16.76 23.52
CA ILE A 249 -11.52 -15.53 22.78
C ILE A 249 -10.21 -14.88 23.25
N ALA A 250 -9.27 -14.69 22.33
CA ALA A 250 -8.01 -14.00 22.62
C ALA A 250 -8.04 -12.60 22.00
N THR A 251 -7.50 -11.64 22.74
CA THR A 251 -7.30 -10.27 22.26
C THR A 251 -5.87 -10.10 21.75
N LYS A 252 -5.71 -9.38 20.64
CA LYS A 252 -4.42 -9.12 20.00
C LYS A 252 -4.41 -7.74 19.37
N ASN A 253 -3.21 -7.16 19.20
CA ASN A 253 -3.03 -5.96 18.39
C ASN A 253 -3.68 -6.14 17.01
N ILE A 254 -4.22 -5.05 16.47
CA ILE A 254 -4.81 -5.06 15.14
C ILE A 254 -3.66 -5.18 14.15
N GLU A 255 -3.72 -6.17 13.27
CA GLU A 255 -2.70 -6.41 12.26
C GLU A 255 -3.30 -6.34 10.88
N MET A 256 -2.56 -5.73 9.95
CA MET A 256 -2.93 -5.66 8.55
C MET A 256 -1.74 -6.02 7.69
N VAL A 257 -1.93 -6.92 6.73
CA VAL A 257 -0.91 -7.23 5.73
C VAL A 257 -1.27 -6.55 4.42
N ILE A 258 -0.31 -5.81 3.90
CA ILE A 258 -0.45 -4.95 2.73
C ILE A 258 0.43 -5.50 1.62
N PHE A 259 -0.17 -5.76 0.47
CA PHE A 259 0.48 -6.13 -0.77
C PHE A 259 0.65 -4.87 -1.61
N VAL A 260 1.89 -4.44 -1.75
CA VAL A 260 2.22 -3.15 -2.36
C VAL A 260 2.53 -3.38 -3.83
N ASP A 261 1.69 -2.85 -4.71
CA ASP A 261 1.94 -2.93 -6.14
C ASP A 261 3.20 -2.16 -6.53
N LYS A 262 3.88 -2.71 -7.54
CA LYS A 262 5.03 -2.09 -8.18
C LYS A 262 4.55 -0.88 -8.99
N VAL A 263 5.25 0.22 -8.83
CA VAL A 263 5.03 1.42 -9.63
C VAL A 263 5.88 1.30 -10.89
N PHE A 264 5.33 1.68 -12.04
CA PHE A 264 6.11 1.77 -13.27
C PHE A 264 7.18 2.86 -13.12
N PRO A 265 8.43 2.60 -13.53
CA PRO A 265 9.49 3.58 -13.40
C PRO A 265 9.15 4.84 -14.21
N SER A 266 9.40 6.00 -13.62
CA SER A 266 9.02 7.31 -14.18
C SER A 266 9.52 7.55 -15.62
N ALA A 267 10.67 6.97 -16.00
CA ALA A 267 11.20 7.06 -17.37
C ALA A 267 10.30 6.40 -18.42
N LEU A 268 9.54 5.37 -18.03
CA LEU A 268 8.61 4.66 -18.91
C LEU A 268 7.22 5.31 -18.95
N ASP A 269 6.92 6.21 -18.01
CA ASP A 269 5.62 6.88 -17.88
C ASP A 269 5.27 7.75 -19.11
N VAL A 270 6.30 8.34 -19.74
CA VAL A 270 6.17 9.10 -21.00
C VAL A 270 5.70 8.21 -22.15
N PHE A 271 6.08 6.94 -22.15
CA PHE A 271 5.68 5.99 -23.19
C PHE A 271 4.28 5.42 -22.94
N THR A 272 3.92 5.16 -21.67
CA THR A 272 2.56 4.71 -21.31
C THR A 272 1.52 5.80 -21.51
N SER A 273 1.84 7.07 -21.19
CA SER A 273 0.94 8.21 -21.40
C SER A 273 0.65 8.53 -22.86
N LYS A 274 1.65 8.38 -23.75
CA LYS A 274 1.47 8.54 -25.21
C LYS A 274 0.87 7.29 -25.87
N GLY A 275 0.81 6.18 -25.15
CA GLY A 275 0.25 4.92 -25.60
C GLY A 275 1.07 4.21 -26.68
N ILE A 276 0.55 3.05 -27.10
CA ILE A 276 1.19 2.19 -28.11
C ILE A 276 1.43 2.93 -29.45
N ILE A 277 0.60 3.92 -29.77
CA ILE A 277 0.74 4.75 -30.97
C ILE A 277 2.04 5.54 -30.97
N GLY A 278 2.48 6.05 -29.81
CA GLY A 278 3.75 6.78 -29.69
C GLY A 278 4.95 5.90 -29.97
N VAL A 279 4.92 4.64 -29.49
CA VAL A 279 5.96 3.66 -29.76
C VAL A 279 6.02 3.32 -31.25
N TYR A 280 4.88 3.11 -31.91
CA TYR A 280 4.84 2.88 -33.36
C TYR A 280 5.44 4.04 -34.15
N VAL A 281 5.09 5.29 -33.81
CA VAL A 281 5.64 6.46 -34.52
C VAL A 281 7.17 6.52 -34.39
N VAL A 282 7.73 6.27 -33.21
CA VAL A 282 9.19 6.26 -33.00
C VAL A 282 9.86 5.18 -33.84
N VAL A 283 9.32 3.96 -33.81
CA VAL A 283 9.88 2.82 -34.57
C VAL A 283 9.78 3.06 -36.08
N VAL A 284 8.64 3.52 -36.57
CA VAL A 284 8.41 3.81 -38.00
C VAL A 284 9.31 4.94 -38.48
N LEU A 285 9.48 6.01 -37.69
CA LEU A 285 10.40 7.10 -38.03
C LEU A 285 11.85 6.62 -38.03
N ALA A 286 12.26 5.79 -37.06
CA ALA A 286 13.60 5.22 -37.02
C ALA A 286 13.88 4.33 -38.25
N ALA A 287 12.96 3.43 -38.59
CA ALA A 287 13.04 2.58 -39.77
C ALA A 287 13.07 3.42 -41.07
N GLY A 288 12.22 4.45 -41.17
CA GLY A 288 12.22 5.37 -42.30
C GLY A 288 13.52 6.15 -42.45
N ARG A 289 14.12 6.58 -41.33
CA ARG A 289 15.43 7.26 -41.33
C ARG A 289 16.56 6.31 -41.74
N PHE A 290 16.52 5.07 -41.27
CA PHE A 290 17.47 4.04 -41.64
C PHE A 290 17.38 3.71 -43.13
N MET A 291 16.17 3.45 -43.64
CA MET A 291 15.94 3.21 -45.06
C MET A 291 16.39 4.40 -45.92
N ARG A 292 16.10 5.64 -45.48
CA ARG A 292 16.60 6.84 -46.15
C ARG A 292 18.13 6.89 -46.18
N SER A 293 18.81 6.48 -45.10
CA SER A 293 20.28 6.46 -45.05
C SER A 293 20.90 5.43 -45.99
N LEU A 294 20.19 4.34 -46.32
CA LEU A 294 20.68 3.33 -47.26
C LEU A 294 20.46 3.73 -48.72
N VAL A 295 19.37 4.43 -49.01
CA VAL A 295 19.00 4.83 -50.39
C VAL A 295 19.63 6.17 -50.79
N VAL A 296 19.85 7.07 -49.84
CA VAL A 296 20.47 8.38 -50.10
C VAL A 296 21.98 8.25 -49.93
N THR A 297 22.68 8.09 -51.05
CA THR A 297 24.14 8.12 -51.11
C THR A 297 24.68 9.47 -50.66
N SER A 298 25.80 9.47 -49.93
CA SER A 298 26.46 10.71 -49.53
C SER A 298 27.01 11.43 -50.77
N PRO A 299 26.83 12.75 -50.92
CA PRO A 299 27.40 13.49 -52.05
C PRO A 299 28.93 13.43 -52.09
N LEU A 300 29.60 13.20 -50.95
CA LEU A 300 31.04 12.98 -50.90
C LEU A 300 31.46 11.60 -51.39
N GLU A 301 30.58 10.60 -51.29
CA GLU A 301 30.84 9.25 -51.80
C GLU A 301 30.90 9.28 -53.33
N ILE A 302 29.95 9.96 -53.98
CA ILE A 302 29.91 10.13 -55.44
C ILE A 302 31.22 10.72 -55.98
N MET A 303 31.76 11.75 -55.32
CA MET A 303 33.03 12.39 -55.72
C MET A 303 34.21 11.42 -55.69
N ILE A 304 34.20 10.43 -54.78
CA ILE A 304 35.31 9.50 -54.56
C ILE A 304 35.13 8.20 -55.34
N THR A 305 33.90 7.67 -55.45
CA THR A 305 33.60 6.41 -56.12
C THR A 305 33.57 6.54 -57.64
N GLU A 306 33.18 7.70 -58.18
CA GLU A 306 33.00 7.92 -59.63
C GLU A 306 34.25 8.50 -60.33
N MET A 307 35.46 8.18 -59.85
CA MET A 307 36.70 8.65 -60.49
C MET A 307 37.05 7.82 -61.74
N PRO A 308 37.21 8.42 -62.94
CA PRO A 308 37.37 7.67 -64.18
C PRO A 308 38.76 7.06 -64.40
N ASN A 309 39.83 7.67 -63.87
CA ASN A 309 41.18 7.08 -63.86
C ASN A 309 41.87 7.37 -62.51
N VAL A 310 42.17 6.31 -61.76
CA VAL A 310 42.76 6.39 -60.41
C VAL A 310 44.26 6.10 -60.38
N ASP A 311 44.91 5.84 -61.51
CA ASP A 311 46.28 5.33 -61.58
C ASP A 311 47.29 6.26 -60.90
N LYS A 312 47.15 7.58 -61.09
CA LYS A 312 48.04 8.58 -60.48
C LYS A 312 47.84 8.70 -58.97
N ILE A 313 46.61 8.52 -58.51
CA ILE A 313 46.27 8.55 -57.07
C ILE A 313 46.81 7.29 -56.42
N LEU A 314 46.62 6.13 -57.06
CA LEU A 314 47.19 4.87 -56.62
C LEU A 314 48.72 4.93 -56.56
N GLN A 315 49.36 5.52 -57.58
CA GLN A 315 50.80 5.74 -57.59
C GLN A 315 51.24 6.63 -56.42
N LEU A 316 50.56 7.74 -56.15
CA LEU A 316 50.86 8.59 -54.99
C LEU A 316 50.73 7.83 -53.66
N CYS A 317 49.71 6.98 -53.51
CA CYS A 317 49.54 6.14 -52.32
C CYS A 317 50.67 5.10 -52.19
N LEU A 318 51.13 4.52 -53.30
CA LEU A 318 52.25 3.60 -53.33
C LEU A 318 53.58 4.30 -53.03
N ASP A 319 53.79 5.51 -53.54
CA ASP A 319 54.98 6.32 -53.24
C ASP A 319 55.04 6.66 -51.75
N ILE A 320 53.90 7.03 -51.13
CA ILE A 320 53.80 7.23 -49.67
C ILE A 320 54.16 5.94 -48.92
N TYR A 321 53.67 4.78 -49.39
CA TYR A 321 53.98 3.49 -48.79
C TYR A 321 55.49 3.17 -48.84
N LEU A 322 56.13 3.38 -50.00
CA LEU A 322 57.56 3.15 -50.19
C LEU A 322 58.43 4.08 -49.34
N VAL A 323 58.07 5.37 -49.26
CA VAL A 323 58.80 6.35 -48.46
C VAL A 323 58.69 6.06 -46.95
N ARG A 324 57.53 5.56 -46.51
CA ARG A 324 57.33 5.09 -45.13
C ARG A 324 58.21 3.87 -44.82
N GLU A 325 58.35 2.93 -45.75
CA GLU A 325 59.25 1.78 -45.61
C GLU A 325 60.72 2.20 -45.53
N ALA A 326 61.10 3.24 -46.30
CA ALA A 326 62.43 3.84 -46.27
C ALA A 326 62.71 4.70 -45.02
N ARG A 327 61.71 4.95 -44.16
CA ARG A 327 61.78 5.81 -42.95
C ARG A 327 62.16 7.27 -43.22
N ASP A 328 61.87 7.78 -44.41
CA ASP A 328 62.03 9.21 -44.71
C ASP A 328 60.74 9.97 -44.42
N PHE A 329 60.55 10.32 -43.15
CA PHE A 329 59.31 10.90 -42.65
C PHE A 329 59.03 12.33 -43.15
N PHE A 330 60.06 13.09 -43.53
CA PHE A 330 59.87 14.45 -44.07
C PHE A 330 59.24 14.39 -45.46
N LEU A 331 59.76 13.51 -46.32
CA LEU A 331 59.18 13.29 -47.65
C LEU A 331 57.78 12.63 -47.57
N GLU A 332 57.57 11.72 -46.61
CA GLU A 332 56.26 11.13 -46.35
C GLU A 332 55.20 12.20 -46.04
N LEU A 333 55.55 13.17 -45.18
CA LEU A 333 54.65 14.26 -44.79
C LEU A 333 54.26 15.13 -45.98
N ASP A 334 55.21 15.46 -46.85
CA ASP A 334 54.97 16.27 -48.05
C ASP A 334 54.08 15.55 -49.07
N LEU A 335 54.33 14.26 -49.31
CA LEU A 335 53.48 13.44 -50.20
C LEU A 335 52.07 13.25 -49.62
N PHE A 336 51.96 13.08 -48.31
CA PHE A 336 50.66 12.98 -47.63
C PHE A 336 49.90 14.31 -47.66
N ALA A 337 50.58 15.44 -47.47
CA ALA A 337 49.97 16.77 -47.60
C ALA A 337 49.41 16.99 -49.02
N LYS A 338 50.13 16.52 -50.04
CA LYS A 338 49.67 16.54 -51.44
C LYS A 338 48.41 15.68 -51.66
N LEU A 339 48.34 14.50 -51.04
CA LEU A 339 47.16 13.63 -51.08
C LEU A 339 45.93 14.31 -50.42
N ILE A 340 46.12 14.88 -49.24
CA ILE A 340 45.04 15.60 -48.53
C ILE A 340 44.57 16.82 -49.33
N PHE A 341 45.48 17.60 -49.89
CA PHE A 341 45.15 18.75 -50.73
C PHE A 341 44.29 18.34 -51.94
N LEU A 342 44.64 17.23 -52.58
CA LEU A 342 43.89 16.68 -53.71
C LEU A 342 42.47 16.25 -53.30
N ILE A 343 42.31 15.51 -52.20
CA ILE A 343 41.00 15.04 -51.73
C ILE A 343 40.12 16.21 -51.24
N ARG A 344 40.74 17.31 -50.78
CA ARG A 344 40.03 18.50 -50.30
C ARG A 344 39.52 19.41 -51.43
N SER A 345 40.04 19.29 -52.66
CA SER A 345 39.65 20.11 -53.80
C SER A 345 39.11 19.25 -54.97
N PRO A 346 37.76 19.15 -55.14
CA PRO A 346 37.15 18.35 -56.20
C PRO A 346 37.61 18.76 -57.60
N GLU A 347 37.88 20.06 -57.80
CA GLU A 347 38.33 20.58 -59.09
C GLU A 347 39.72 20.05 -59.47
N THR A 348 40.64 20.00 -58.50
CA THR A 348 41.98 19.43 -58.73
C THR A 348 41.94 17.93 -58.91
N LEU A 349 41.10 17.25 -58.13
CA LEU A 349 40.85 15.81 -58.21
C LEU A 349 40.37 15.41 -59.60
N ILE A 350 39.34 16.08 -60.13
CA ILE A 350 38.81 15.84 -61.49
C ILE A 350 39.90 16.10 -62.54
N LYS A 351 40.66 17.19 -62.44
CA LYS A 351 41.76 17.48 -63.38
C LYS A 351 42.82 16.38 -63.37
N TRP A 352 43.07 15.78 -62.22
CA TRP A 352 44.11 14.76 -62.06
C TRP A 352 43.68 13.38 -62.56
N THR A 353 42.40 13.03 -62.39
CA THR A 353 41.79 11.75 -62.80
C THR A 353 41.23 11.76 -64.22
N ARG A 354 41.34 12.86 -64.97
CA ARG A 354 40.93 12.92 -66.37
C ARG A 354 41.63 11.83 -67.23
N PRO A 355 40.90 11.11 -68.08
CA PRO A 355 41.48 10.13 -69.00
C PRO A 355 42.37 10.82 -70.03
N LYS A 356 43.54 10.23 -70.32
CA LYS A 356 44.41 10.70 -71.41
C LYS A 356 43.83 10.22 -72.74
N LEU A 357 43.50 11.14 -73.64
CA LEU A 357 43.16 10.80 -75.02
C LEU A 357 44.42 10.26 -75.70
N LYS A 358 44.40 8.99 -76.12
CA LYS A 358 45.37 8.47 -77.08
C LYS A 358 44.91 8.92 -78.46
N TYR A 359 45.60 9.88 -79.06
CA TYR A 359 45.46 10.13 -80.49
C TYR A 359 46.17 8.97 -81.20
N THR A 360 45.37 8.04 -81.74
CA THR A 360 45.83 7.03 -82.70
C THR A 360 46.02 7.63 -84.07
#